data_AF-A0A2T3LMG2-F1
#
_entry.id   AF-A0A2T3LMG2-F1
#
_cell.length_a   1.000
_cell.length_b   1.000
_cell.length_c   1.000
_cell.angle_alpha   90.00
_cell.angle_beta   90.00
_cell.angle_gamma   90.00
#
_symmetry.space_group_name_H-M   'P 1'
#
loop_
_entity.id
_entity.type
_entity.pdbx_description
1 polymer ?
#
loop_
_entity_poly.entity_id
_entity_poly.type
_entity_poly.pdbx_seq_one_letter_code
_entity_poly.pdbx_strand_id
1 'polypeptide(L)'
;MRKAGLTLFIFAKLGSYPQFFNFEQHHYLGSQTMRDHRPQTTGDLLEQTGLNNIQQRAIALSQLNTAVKQHINCAEHCRVSNYRQGILIVETESAAWSMRLNYERHTLMMKLRETLLPKLQDIEIKVNPSLAAVQKQQQEKIPDIIQKPITEVAAQHLLATAATAPEKVKKRLERLALLAQKQKR
;
A
#
# COMPACT_ATOMS: atom_id res chain seq x y z
N MET A 1 -0.32 31.11 36.54
CA MET A 1 -1.16 30.03 35.96
C MET A 1 -1.07 30.12 34.44
N ARG A 2 -1.09 28.97 33.76
CA ARG A 2 -0.32 28.73 32.53
C ARG A 2 -0.97 29.29 31.24
N LYS A 3 -0.13 30.07 30.55
CA LYS A 3 -0.01 30.42 29.11
C LYS A 3 -0.90 29.69 28.08
N ALA A 4 -1.64 30.52 27.36
CA ALA A 4 -1.66 30.76 25.90
C ALA A 4 -1.64 29.56 24.93
N GLY A 5 -2.64 29.56 24.04
CA GLY A 5 -2.82 28.63 22.94
C GLY A 5 -1.68 28.65 21.93
N LEU A 6 -1.39 27.45 21.41
CA LEU A 6 -0.48 27.23 20.29
C LEU A 6 -0.79 25.86 19.66
N THR A 7 -1.79 25.81 18.79
CA THR A 7 -1.92 24.74 17.78
C THR A 7 -2.52 25.30 16.50
N LEU A 8 -1.84 26.30 15.97
CA LEU A 8 -1.94 26.74 14.58
C LEU A 8 -0.50 26.74 14.07
N PHE A 9 -0.28 26.47 12.79
CA PHE A 9 1.01 26.29 12.11
C PHE A 9 1.51 24.85 11.96
N ILE A 10 0.86 24.09 11.06
CA ILE A 10 1.56 23.46 9.93
C ILE A 10 0.61 23.55 8.74
N PHE A 11 0.82 24.51 7.83
CA PHE A 11 0.49 24.50 6.38
C PHE A 11 0.58 25.94 5.86
N ALA A 12 1.80 26.45 5.78
CA ALA A 12 2.08 27.73 5.14
C ALA A 12 3.48 27.72 4.51
N LYS A 13 3.69 26.84 3.52
CA LYS A 13 4.66 27.04 2.44
C LYS A 13 4.49 26.00 1.35
N LEU A 14 4.64 26.44 0.10
CA LEU A 14 4.22 25.83 -1.18
C LEU A 14 2.71 26.05 -1.38
N GLY A 15 2.27 27.23 -1.82
CA GLY A 15 2.72 27.87 -3.05
C GLY A 15 1.75 27.43 -4.15
N SER A 16 0.80 28.31 -4.47
CA SER A 16 0.00 28.35 -5.69
C SER A 16 -0.32 27.00 -6.33
N TYR A 17 -1.56 26.52 -6.21
CA TYR A 17 -2.09 25.45 -7.04
C TYR A 17 -2.78 26.04 -8.29
N PRO A 18 -2.07 26.30 -9.40
CA PRO A 18 -2.76 26.56 -10.65
C PRO A 18 -3.17 25.21 -11.29
N GLN A 19 -4.39 25.16 -11.83
CA GLN A 19 -4.85 24.24 -12.88
C GLN A 19 -5.40 22.84 -12.53
N PHE A 20 -6.14 22.67 -11.43
CA PHE A 20 -7.05 21.51 -11.30
C PHE A 20 -8.36 21.62 -12.12
N PHE A 21 -8.45 22.57 -13.05
CA PHE A 21 -9.68 22.91 -13.75
C PHE A 21 -9.45 23.04 -15.25
N ASN A 22 -10.31 22.35 -16.01
CA ASN A 22 -10.41 22.25 -17.47
C ASN A 22 -9.38 21.36 -18.15
N PHE A 23 -9.83 20.17 -18.54
CA PHE A 23 -9.61 19.66 -19.90
C PHE A 23 -10.68 18.60 -20.19
N GLU A 24 -11.87 19.10 -20.51
CA GLU A 24 -12.91 18.30 -21.14
C GLU A 24 -12.89 18.57 -22.65
N GLN A 25 -13.12 17.51 -23.43
CA GLN A 25 -13.59 17.52 -24.82
C GLN A 25 -12.58 17.96 -25.91
N HIS A 26 -11.74 17.02 -26.35
CA HIS A 26 -11.34 17.00 -27.76
C HIS A 26 -12.33 16.14 -28.55
N HIS A 27 -13.29 16.83 -29.17
CA HIS A 27 -14.13 16.35 -30.27
C HIS A 27 -13.22 15.80 -31.39
N TYR A 28 -13.34 14.52 -31.72
CA TYR A 28 -12.72 13.95 -32.92
C TYR A 28 -13.54 14.36 -34.16
N LEU A 29 -13.25 15.52 -34.74
CA LEU A 29 -13.55 15.76 -36.15
C LEU A 29 -12.42 15.16 -36.98
N GLY A 30 -12.80 14.32 -37.95
CA GLY A 30 -11.89 13.68 -38.87
C GLY A 30 -11.10 14.69 -39.69
N SER A 31 -9.78 14.60 -39.61
CA SER A 31 -8.85 15.14 -40.60
C SER A 31 -7.86 14.04 -40.95
N GLN A 32 -7.87 13.63 -42.21
CA GLN A 32 -6.87 12.71 -42.75
C GLN A 32 -5.51 13.40 -42.69
N THR A 33 -4.66 13.03 -41.73
CA THR A 33 -3.28 13.49 -41.70
C THR A 33 -2.43 12.52 -42.51
N MET A 34 -1.82 13.06 -43.57
CA MET A 34 -0.69 12.44 -44.26
C MET A 34 0.34 12.07 -43.18
N ARG A 35 0.66 10.77 -43.06
CA ARG A 35 1.61 10.29 -42.05
C ARG A 35 2.98 10.90 -42.34
N ASP A 36 3.41 11.79 -41.46
CA ASP A 36 4.72 12.40 -41.54
C ASP A 36 5.78 11.34 -41.18
N HIS A 37 6.74 11.13 -42.08
CA HIS A 37 7.76 10.09 -41.98
C HIS A 37 9.14 10.66 -41.64
N ARG A 38 9.20 11.93 -41.21
CA ARG A 38 10.45 12.54 -40.76
C ARG A 38 10.96 11.82 -39.50
N PRO A 39 12.27 11.50 -39.40
CA PRO A 39 12.83 10.93 -38.18
C PRO A 39 12.61 11.91 -37.02
N GLN A 40 11.73 11.52 -36.10
CA GLN A 40 11.48 12.28 -34.88
C GLN A 40 12.50 11.86 -33.83
N THR A 41 13.09 12.83 -33.15
CA THR A 41 14.00 12.58 -32.05
C THR A 41 13.23 11.93 -30.91
N THR A 42 13.88 11.06 -30.12
CA THR A 42 13.23 10.43 -28.95
C THR A 42 12.58 11.46 -28.02
N GLY A 43 13.23 12.63 -27.83
CA GLY A 43 12.69 13.76 -27.08
C GLY A 43 11.39 14.35 -27.63
N ASP A 44 11.28 14.54 -28.95
CA ASP A 44 10.05 15.03 -29.61
C ASP A 44 8.90 14.05 -29.45
N LEU A 45 9.19 12.74 -29.55
CA LEU A 45 8.19 11.70 -29.28
C LEU A 45 7.77 11.71 -27.81
N LEU A 46 8.70 11.88 -26.87
CA LEU A 46 8.40 11.97 -25.43
C LEU A 46 7.51 13.18 -25.10
N GLU A 47 7.70 14.31 -25.77
CA GLU A 47 6.86 15.50 -25.64
C GLU A 47 5.51 15.33 -26.33
N GLN A 48 5.45 14.76 -27.54
CA GLN A 48 4.20 14.51 -28.27
C GLN A 48 3.33 13.41 -27.66
N THR A 49 3.93 12.38 -27.04
CA THR A 49 3.22 11.20 -26.50
C THR A 49 2.57 11.42 -25.14
N GLY A 50 2.68 12.62 -24.55
CA GLY A 50 2.00 12.97 -23.30
C GLY A 50 2.51 12.20 -22.07
N LEU A 51 3.66 11.54 -22.16
CA LEU A 51 4.26 10.78 -21.05
C LEU A 51 4.59 11.69 -19.86
N ASN A 52 5.06 12.92 -20.12
CA ASN A 52 5.27 13.94 -19.09
C ASN A 52 3.97 14.23 -18.31
N ASN A 53 2.83 14.33 -19.00
CA ASN A 53 1.53 14.55 -18.37
C ASN A 53 1.09 13.34 -17.53
N ILE A 54 1.37 12.11 -17.99
CA ILE A 54 1.08 10.88 -17.24
C ILE A 54 1.93 10.83 -15.96
N GLN A 55 3.22 11.14 -16.04
CA GLN A 55 4.12 11.16 -14.89
C GLN A 55 3.69 12.22 -13.87
N GLN A 56 3.43 13.46 -14.32
CA GLN A 56 2.94 14.53 -13.44
C GLN A 56 1.63 14.13 -12.75
N ARG A 57 0.71 13.50 -13.50
CA ARG A 57 -0.55 13.01 -12.95
C ARG A 57 -0.35 11.89 -11.93
N ALA A 58 0.58 10.97 -12.17
CA ALA A 58 0.92 9.90 -11.23
C ALA A 58 1.49 10.47 -9.92
N ILE A 59 2.38 11.47 -10.01
CA ILE A 59 2.93 12.17 -8.84
C ILE A 59 1.83 12.88 -8.06
N ALA A 60 0.98 13.65 -8.75
CA ALA A 60 -0.14 14.35 -8.13
C ALA A 60 -1.12 13.39 -7.44
N LEU A 61 -1.46 12.26 -8.08
CA LEU A 61 -2.29 11.22 -7.47
C LEU A 61 -1.63 10.59 -6.25
N SER A 62 -0.31 10.36 -6.29
CA SER A 62 0.43 9.82 -5.15
C SER A 62 0.40 10.78 -3.96
N GLN A 63 0.61 12.07 -4.18
CA GLN A 63 0.52 13.09 -3.14
C GLN A 63 -0.89 13.18 -2.56
N LEU A 64 -1.91 13.17 -3.44
CA LEU A 64 -3.31 13.17 -3.05
C LEU A 64 -3.65 11.95 -2.19
N ASN A 65 -3.20 10.75 -2.59
CA ASN A 65 -3.39 9.54 -1.82
C ASN A 65 -2.82 9.67 -0.39
N THR A 66 -1.60 10.18 -0.25
CA THR A 66 -0.98 10.41 1.06
C THR A 66 -1.78 11.39 1.91
N ALA A 67 -2.22 12.52 1.34
CA ALA A 67 -3.00 13.52 2.06
C ALA A 67 -4.38 12.98 2.49
N VAL A 68 -5.08 12.28 1.59
CA VAL A 68 -6.39 11.69 1.89
C VAL A 68 -6.29 10.61 2.98
N LYS A 69 -5.21 9.80 2.96
CA LYS A 69 -4.97 8.78 3.99
C LYS A 69 -4.87 9.35 5.41
N GLN A 70 -4.43 10.59 5.59
CA GLN A 70 -4.38 11.25 6.90
C GLN A 70 -5.78 11.52 7.50
N HIS A 71 -6.82 11.49 6.66
CA HIS A 71 -8.20 11.75 7.06
C HIS A 71 -9.07 10.49 7.16
N ILE A 72 -8.52 9.31 6.83
CA ILE A 72 -9.24 8.02 6.80
C ILE A 72 -8.71 7.09 7.90
N ASN A 73 -9.60 6.58 8.75
CA ASN A 73 -9.21 5.68 9.85
C ASN A 73 -8.73 4.28 9.39
N CYS A 74 -9.14 3.84 8.20
CA CYS A 74 -8.76 2.55 7.59
C CYS A 74 -7.82 2.73 6.38
N ALA A 75 -6.89 3.69 6.48
CA ALA A 75 -5.99 4.10 5.39
C ALA A 75 -5.11 2.96 4.83
N GLU A 76 -4.78 1.94 5.62
CA GLU A 76 -3.97 0.79 5.16
C GLU A 76 -4.73 -0.09 4.17
N HIS A 77 -6.05 -0.21 4.34
CA HIS A 77 -6.93 -1.05 3.53
C HIS A 77 -7.52 -0.33 2.32
N CYS A 78 -7.12 0.93 2.10
CA CYS A 78 -7.66 1.81 1.07
C CYS A 78 -6.55 2.46 0.24
N ARG A 79 -6.88 2.78 -1.01
CA ARG A 79 -6.02 3.56 -1.91
C ARG A 79 -6.85 4.51 -2.75
N VAL A 80 -6.40 5.75 -2.88
CA VAL A 80 -6.96 6.66 -3.89
C VAL A 80 -6.50 6.20 -5.27
N SER A 81 -7.46 5.85 -6.11
CA SER A 81 -7.23 5.38 -7.49
C SER A 81 -7.24 6.55 -8.46
N ASN A 82 -8.17 7.49 -8.28
CA ASN A 82 -8.29 8.64 -9.17
C ASN A 82 -9.07 9.80 -8.52
N TYR A 83 -8.97 10.97 -9.13
CA TYR A 83 -9.86 12.11 -8.88
C TYR A 83 -10.20 12.76 -10.22
N ARG A 84 -11.50 12.83 -10.54
CA ARG A 84 -11.99 13.37 -11.83
C ARG A 84 -13.35 14.01 -11.66
N GLN A 85 -13.58 15.15 -12.31
CA GLN A 85 -14.91 15.79 -12.34
C GLN A 85 -15.53 16.03 -10.94
N GLY A 86 -14.68 16.27 -9.93
CA GLY A 86 -15.14 16.40 -8.55
C GLY A 86 -15.49 15.08 -7.85
N ILE A 87 -15.25 13.92 -8.45
CA ILE A 87 -15.47 12.61 -7.84
C ILE A 87 -14.13 12.00 -7.45
N LEU A 88 -13.96 11.69 -6.17
CA LEU A 88 -12.80 10.97 -5.64
C LEU A 88 -13.06 9.47 -5.70
N ILE A 89 -12.23 8.72 -6.40
CA ILE A 89 -12.35 7.27 -6.53
C ILE A 89 -11.38 6.62 -5.53
N VAL A 90 -11.95 5.91 -4.57
CA VAL A 90 -11.21 5.18 -3.54
C VAL A 90 -11.44 3.68 -3.73
N GLU A 91 -10.36 2.92 -3.77
CA GLU A 91 -10.38 1.48 -3.83
C GLU A 91 -10.11 0.88 -2.44
N THR A 92 -10.86 -0.15 -2.06
CA THR A 92 -10.72 -0.87 -0.80
C THR A 92 -10.43 -2.34 -1.05
N GLU A 93 -9.68 -2.98 -0.16
CA GLU A 93 -9.28 -4.39 -0.36
C GLU A 93 -10.44 -5.41 -0.29
N SER A 94 -11.53 -5.09 0.42
CA SER A 94 -12.67 -5.98 0.61
C SER A 94 -14.00 -5.23 0.70
N ALA A 95 -15.11 -5.95 0.58
CA ALA A 95 -16.46 -5.40 0.73
C ALA A 95 -16.73 -4.87 2.15
N ALA A 96 -16.14 -5.50 3.17
CA ALA A 96 -16.27 -5.04 4.56
C ALA A 96 -15.67 -3.64 4.74
N TRP A 97 -14.48 -3.41 4.19
CA TRP A 97 -13.84 -2.09 4.22
C TRP A 97 -14.58 -1.07 3.35
N SER A 98 -15.08 -1.49 2.19
CA SER A 98 -15.96 -0.64 1.39
C SER A 98 -17.15 -0.19 2.22
N MET A 99 -17.87 -1.10 2.88
CA MET A 99 -19.04 -0.76 3.71
C MET A 99 -18.69 0.18 4.86
N ARG A 100 -17.55 -0.05 5.54
CA ARG A 100 -17.08 0.85 6.60
C ARG A 100 -16.78 2.25 6.08
N LEU A 101 -16.08 2.35 4.95
CA LEU A 101 -15.75 3.63 4.33
C LEU A 101 -17.01 4.33 3.79
N ASN A 102 -18.00 3.58 3.29
CA ASN A 102 -19.31 4.10 2.90
C ASN A 102 -20.05 4.73 4.08
N TYR A 103 -19.98 4.12 5.27
CA TYR A 103 -20.58 4.67 6.50
C TYR A 103 -19.93 6.01 6.90
N GLU A 104 -18.61 6.11 6.76
CA GLU A 104 -17.88 7.35 7.06
C GLU A 104 -17.86 8.36 5.89
N ARG A 105 -18.44 8.02 4.72
CA ARG A 105 -18.34 8.81 3.48
C ARG A 105 -18.72 10.27 3.71
N HIS A 106 -19.87 10.52 4.32
CA HIS A 106 -20.40 11.88 4.44
C HIS A 106 -19.46 12.74 5.30
N THR A 107 -19.05 12.22 6.46
CA THR A 107 -18.10 12.91 7.35
C THR A 107 -16.74 13.12 6.69
N LEU A 108 -16.24 12.12 5.96
CA LEU A 108 -15.00 12.24 5.20
C LEU A 108 -15.09 13.31 4.12
N MET A 109 -16.19 13.33 3.36
CA MET A 109 -16.41 14.31 2.29
C MET A 109 -16.43 15.74 2.85
N MET A 110 -17.11 15.97 3.98
CA MET A 110 -17.13 17.29 4.62
C MET A 110 -15.74 17.74 5.04
N LYS A 111 -14.98 16.88 5.73
CA LYS A 111 -13.58 17.17 6.12
C LYS A 111 -12.70 17.46 4.91
N LEU A 112 -12.79 16.64 3.87
CA LEU A 112 -11.98 16.81 2.66
C LEU A 112 -12.32 18.10 1.92
N ARG A 113 -13.58 18.53 1.90
CA ARG A 113 -13.98 19.82 1.29
C ARG A 113 -13.36 21.01 2.02
N GLU A 114 -13.31 20.95 3.34
CA GLU A 114 -12.76 22.04 4.16
C GLU A 114 -11.23 22.12 4.06
N THR A 115 -10.54 20.98 3.96
CA THR A 115 -9.08 20.94 4.08
C THR A 115 -8.34 20.86 2.74
N LEU A 116 -8.84 20.09 1.78
CA LEU A 116 -8.03 19.60 0.65
C LEU A 116 -8.68 19.77 -0.73
N LEU A 117 -9.95 19.45 -0.85
CA LEU A 117 -10.69 19.33 -2.12
C LEU A 117 -12.02 20.11 -2.06
N PRO A 118 -11.99 21.45 -2.10
CA PRO A 118 -13.20 22.29 -1.96
C PRO A 118 -14.25 22.05 -3.05
N LYS A 119 -13.86 21.46 -4.19
CA LYS A 119 -14.73 21.13 -5.32
C LYS A 119 -15.14 19.64 -5.38
N LEU A 120 -14.88 18.88 -4.31
CA LEU A 120 -15.31 17.48 -4.20
C LEU A 120 -16.83 17.40 -4.19
N GLN A 121 -17.43 16.75 -5.17
CA GLN A 121 -18.86 16.52 -5.29
C GLN A 121 -19.28 15.23 -4.60
N ASP A 122 -18.53 14.15 -4.83
CA ASP A 122 -18.82 12.82 -4.27
C ASP A 122 -17.54 11.96 -4.13
N ILE A 123 -17.66 10.86 -3.38
CA ILE A 123 -16.61 9.85 -3.24
C ILE A 123 -17.16 8.52 -3.78
N GLU A 124 -16.58 7.98 -4.84
CA GLU A 124 -16.92 6.64 -5.35
C GLU A 124 -16.02 5.60 -4.68
N ILE A 125 -16.61 4.55 -4.09
CA ILE A 125 -15.87 3.51 -3.36
C ILE A 125 -15.97 2.19 -4.14
N LYS A 126 -14.84 1.60 -4.51
CA LYS A 126 -14.75 0.34 -5.27
C LYS A 126 -13.98 -0.71 -4.50
N VAL A 127 -14.40 -1.97 -4.62
CA VAL A 127 -13.63 -3.09 -4.08
C VAL A 127 -12.58 -3.51 -5.10
N ASN A 128 -11.31 -3.52 -4.69
CA ASN A 128 -10.19 -4.04 -5.45
C ASN A 128 -9.41 -5.06 -4.61
N PRO A 129 -9.64 -6.38 -4.81
CA PRO A 129 -9.01 -7.42 -4.00
C PRO A 129 -7.49 -7.54 -4.23
N SER A 130 -6.95 -6.95 -5.30
CA SER A 130 -5.50 -6.94 -5.53
C SER A 130 -4.73 -6.18 -4.44
N LEU A 131 -5.38 -5.24 -3.74
CA LEU A 131 -4.79 -4.50 -2.62
C LEU A 131 -4.44 -5.44 -1.45
N ALA A 132 -5.26 -6.45 -1.17
CA ALA A 132 -4.99 -7.45 -0.14
C ALA A 132 -3.77 -8.34 -0.48
N ALA A 133 -3.52 -8.59 -1.78
CA ALA A 133 -2.40 -9.40 -2.22
C ALA A 133 -1.06 -8.71 -1.95
N VAL A 134 -1.00 -7.38 -2.11
CA VAL A 134 0.20 -6.57 -1.83
C VAL A 134 0.53 -6.58 -0.33
N GLN A 135 -0.46 -6.49 0.55
CA GLN A 135 -0.24 -6.55 2.00
C GLN A 135 0.25 -7.93 2.47
N LYS A 136 -0.29 -9.01 1.92
CA LYS A 136 0.18 -10.38 2.22
C LYS A 136 1.65 -10.62 1.85
N GLN A 137 2.18 -9.87 0.89
CA GLN A 137 3.60 -9.95 0.50
C GLN A 137 4.50 -9.15 1.46
N GLN A 138 3.99 -8.07 2.08
CA GLN A 138 4.71 -7.25 3.05
C GLN A 138 4.73 -7.88 4.45
N GLN A 139 3.70 -8.66 4.79
CA GLN A 139 3.74 -9.52 5.96
C GLN A 139 4.70 -10.69 5.65
N GLU A 140 6.00 -10.50 5.91
CA GLU A 140 6.96 -11.58 5.87
C GLU A 140 6.37 -12.78 6.61
N LYS A 141 6.28 -13.92 5.93
CA LYS A 141 5.85 -15.19 6.53
C LYS A 141 6.77 -15.46 7.71
N ILE A 142 6.35 -15.09 8.91
CA ILE A 142 6.84 -15.73 10.11
C ILE A 142 6.50 -17.20 9.90
N PRO A 143 7.48 -18.11 9.82
CA PRO A 143 7.16 -19.52 9.63
C PRO A 143 6.25 -19.95 10.78
N ASP A 144 5.11 -20.57 10.45
CA ASP A 144 4.13 -21.09 11.43
C ASP A 144 4.79 -22.02 12.47
N ILE A 145 5.98 -22.53 12.17
CA ILE A 145 6.78 -23.36 13.04
C ILE A 145 8.18 -22.73 13.17
N ILE A 146 8.41 -22.02 14.27
CA ILE A 146 9.77 -21.75 14.75
C ILE A 146 10.33 -23.09 15.23
N GLN A 147 11.12 -23.77 14.40
CA GLN A 147 11.80 -25.00 14.80
C GLN A 147 12.82 -24.67 15.89
N LYS A 148 12.44 -24.84 17.16
CA LYS A 148 13.33 -24.58 18.27
C LYS A 148 14.44 -25.65 18.28
N PRO A 149 15.72 -25.28 18.29
CA PRO A 149 16.81 -26.24 18.37
C PRO A 149 16.72 -27.06 19.66
N ILE A 150 17.18 -28.31 19.61
CA ILE A 150 17.21 -29.18 20.80
C ILE A 150 18.26 -28.61 21.75
N THR A 151 17.87 -28.37 23.00
CA THR A 151 18.79 -27.88 24.04
C THR A 151 19.73 -28.98 24.51
N GLU A 152 20.93 -28.60 24.96
CA GLU A 152 21.93 -29.54 25.48
C GLU A 152 21.39 -30.39 26.64
N VAL A 153 20.61 -29.76 27.53
CA VAL A 153 19.95 -30.44 28.65
C VAL A 153 18.97 -31.51 28.16
N ALA A 154 18.16 -31.20 27.14
CA ALA A 154 17.24 -32.17 26.55
C ALA A 154 18.00 -33.34 25.89
N ALA A 155 19.13 -33.08 25.22
CA ALA A 155 19.97 -34.12 24.64
C ALA A 155 20.54 -35.08 25.70
N GLN A 156 20.95 -34.58 26.86
CA GLN A 156 21.44 -35.40 27.97
C GLN A 156 20.33 -36.31 28.53
N HIS A 157 19.11 -35.80 28.70
CA HIS A 157 17.97 -36.61 29.13
C HIS A 157 17.61 -37.70 28.10
N LEU A 158 17.71 -37.40 26.81
CA LEU A 158 17.50 -38.39 25.74
C LEU A 158 18.53 -39.52 25.80
N LEU A 159 19.81 -39.21 26.06
CA LEU A 159 20.87 -40.22 26.22
C LEU A 159 20.71 -41.06 27.48
N ALA A 160 20.34 -40.43 28.61
CA ALA A 160 20.07 -41.15 29.86
C ALA A 160 18.91 -42.14 29.71
N THR A 161 17.86 -41.75 28.98
CA THR A 161 16.72 -42.62 28.69
C THR A 161 17.08 -43.72 27.68
N ALA A 162 17.97 -43.44 26.73
CA ALA A 162 18.44 -44.41 25.75
C ALA A 162 19.22 -45.57 26.39
N ALA A 163 19.87 -45.35 27.53
CA ALA A 163 20.67 -46.35 28.24
C ALA A 163 19.83 -47.55 28.73
N THR A 164 18.56 -47.34 29.06
CA THR A 164 17.64 -48.36 29.57
C THR A 164 16.59 -48.80 28.55
N ALA A 165 16.59 -48.21 27.34
CA ALA A 165 15.61 -48.48 26.31
C ALA A 165 15.99 -49.68 25.41
N PRO A 166 15.00 -50.39 24.84
CA PRO A 166 15.26 -51.45 23.86
C PRO A 166 15.94 -50.92 22.59
N GLU A 167 16.72 -51.78 21.93
CA GLU A 167 17.67 -51.44 20.86
C GLU A 167 17.11 -50.54 19.74
N LYS A 168 15.85 -50.76 19.32
CA LYS A 168 15.18 -49.97 18.29
C LYS A 168 14.88 -48.53 18.74
N VAL A 169 14.56 -48.35 20.02
CA VAL A 169 14.22 -47.04 20.61
C VAL A 169 15.51 -46.30 20.98
N LYS A 170 16.48 -47.01 21.57
CA LYS A 170 17.82 -46.50 21.88
C LYS A 170 18.46 -45.78 20.69
N LYS A 171 18.54 -46.43 19.53
CA LYS A 171 19.10 -45.85 18.29
C LYS A 171 18.39 -44.59 17.81
N ARG A 172 17.09 -44.45 18.06
CA ARG A 172 16.31 -43.26 17.68
C ARG A 172 16.59 -42.10 18.63
N LEU A 173 16.63 -42.37 19.94
CA LEU A 173 16.94 -41.37 20.96
C LEU A 173 18.38 -40.82 20.81
N GLU A 174 19.35 -41.70 20.55
CA GLU A 174 20.74 -41.29 20.28
C GLU A 174 20.84 -40.42 19.02
N ARG A 175 20.14 -40.78 17.93
CA ARG A 175 20.07 -39.94 16.72
C ARG A 175 19.50 -38.55 17.00
N LEU A 176 18.47 -38.45 17.82
CA LEU A 176 17.87 -37.17 18.20
C LEU A 176 18.83 -36.32 19.05
N ALA A 177 19.54 -36.94 19.99
CA ALA A 177 20.55 -36.26 20.79
C ALA A 177 21.73 -35.73 19.94
N LEU A 178 22.15 -36.46 18.90
CA LEU A 178 23.20 -36.01 17.97
C LEU A 178 22.81 -34.75 17.17
N LEU A 179 21.52 -34.56 16.88
CA LEU A 179 21.05 -33.35 16.19
C LEU A 179 21.28 -32.08 17.01
N ALA A 180 21.30 -32.16 18.34
CA ALA A 180 21.62 -31.05 19.23
C ALA A 180 23.09 -30.61 19.11
N GLN A 181 24.01 -31.57 18.95
CA GLN A 181 25.45 -31.30 18.84
C GLN A 181 25.83 -30.70 17.47
N LYS A 182 25.14 -31.09 16.40
CA LYS A 182 25.40 -30.62 15.03
C LYS A 182 25.08 -29.13 14.85
N GLN A 183 24.17 -28.58 15.62
CA GLN A 183 23.78 -27.16 15.57
C GLN A 183 24.78 -26.23 16.27
N LYS A 184 25.77 -26.76 17.01
CA LYS A 184 26.78 -25.99 17.73
C LYS A 184 28.03 -25.66 16.89
N ARG A 185 28.17 -26.27 15.72
CA ARG A 185 29.27 -26.04 14.76
C ARG A 185 28.84 -25.05 13.69
#